data_AF-A0A5N4CTN2-F1
#
_entry.id   AF-A0A5N4CTN2-F1
#
_cell.length_a   1.000
_cell.length_b   1.000
_cell.length_c   1.000
_cell.angle_alpha   90.00
_cell.angle_beta   90.00
_cell.angle_gamma   90.00
#
_symmetry.space_group_name_H-M   'P 1'
#
loop_
_entity.id
_entity.type
_entity.pdbx_description
1 polymer ?
#
loop_
_entity_poly.entity_id
_entity_poly.type
_entity_poly.pdbx_seq_one_letter_code
_entity_poly.pdbx_strand_id
1 'polypeptide(L)'
;MAVNVYSTSVTSDNLSRHDMLAWINESLQLNLTKIEQLCSGAAYCQFMDMLFPGSIALKKIIPVDKLVKGKFQDNFEFVQWFKKFFDANYDGKDYDPVAARQGQETVVAPSLVAPALNKPKKPLSSSSAAPQRPIATHRTTATPKAGPGVVRKNPGVGNGDDEAAELMQQVNVLKLTVEDLEKERDFYFGKLRNIELICQENEGENNPVLQRIVDILYATDEGFVIPDEGGPQEEQEEY
;
A
#
# COMPACT_ATOMS: atom_id res chain seq x y z
N MET A 1 22.46 15.03 -8.15
CA MET A 1 21.95 13.70 -8.59
C MET A 1 21.15 13.11 -7.45
N ALA A 2 20.03 12.44 -7.73
CA ALA A 2 19.22 11.83 -6.68
C ALA A 2 19.95 10.65 -6.01
N VAL A 3 19.87 10.57 -4.70
CA VAL A 3 20.27 9.43 -3.88
C VAL A 3 19.17 8.37 -3.96
N ASN A 4 19.51 7.16 -4.42
CA ASN A 4 18.55 6.06 -4.49
C ASN A 4 18.44 5.37 -3.12
N VAL A 5 17.22 5.01 -2.76
CA VAL A 5 16.93 4.23 -1.55
C VAL A 5 16.40 2.85 -1.96
N TYR A 6 17.01 1.80 -1.42
CA TYR A 6 16.56 0.42 -1.55
C TYR A 6 15.88 0.01 -0.25
N SER A 7 14.74 -0.68 -0.33
CA SER A 7 14.18 -1.34 0.86
C SER A 7 15.19 -2.40 1.31
N THR A 8 15.87 -2.13 2.41
CA THR A 8 16.60 -3.13 3.17
C THR A 8 15.92 -3.24 4.52
N SER A 9 15.86 -4.44 5.08
CA SER A 9 15.16 -4.76 6.34
C SER A 9 15.67 -3.98 7.57
N VAL A 10 16.67 -3.08 7.39
CA VAL A 10 17.40 -2.36 8.44
C VAL A 10 17.21 -0.83 8.36
N THR A 11 16.28 -0.31 7.56
CA THR A 11 16.10 1.16 7.41
C THR A 11 14.77 1.64 8.01
N SER A 12 14.87 2.45 9.08
CA SER A 12 13.86 3.30 9.75
C SER A 12 12.40 2.83 9.83
N ASP A 13 11.83 2.92 11.03
CA ASP A 13 10.44 2.57 11.33
C ASP A 13 9.46 3.08 10.25
N ASN A 14 8.68 2.18 9.68
CA ASN A 14 7.65 2.53 8.70
C ASN A 14 6.58 3.39 9.37
N LEU A 15 6.11 4.45 8.71
CA LEU A 15 5.08 5.33 9.28
C LEU A 15 3.72 4.61 9.32
N SER A 16 2.89 4.94 10.30
CA SER A 16 1.49 4.51 10.28
C SER A 16 0.74 5.15 9.10
N ARG A 17 -0.42 4.60 8.73
CA ARG A 17 -1.30 5.19 7.71
C ARG A 17 -1.67 6.64 8.06
N HIS A 18 -1.94 6.91 9.34
CA HIS A 18 -2.34 8.24 9.82
C HIS A 18 -1.19 9.23 9.71
N ASP A 19 0.01 8.86 10.15
CA ASP A 19 1.19 9.72 10.09
C ASP A 19 1.61 9.98 8.64
N MET A 20 1.47 8.97 7.76
CA MET A 20 1.74 9.12 6.34
C MET A 20 0.79 10.13 5.68
N LEU A 21 -0.51 10.05 5.98
CA LEU A 21 -1.49 11.02 5.48
C LEU A 21 -1.25 12.41 6.04
N ALA A 22 -0.93 12.53 7.34
CA ALA A 22 -0.59 13.80 7.98
C ALA A 22 0.62 14.45 7.29
N TRP A 23 1.71 13.70 7.10
CA TRP A 23 2.90 14.18 6.42
C TRP A 23 2.60 14.72 5.01
N ILE A 24 1.83 13.99 4.20
CA ILE A 24 1.49 14.42 2.83
C ILE A 24 0.61 15.67 2.84
N ASN A 25 -0.40 15.68 3.71
CA ASN A 25 -1.34 16.78 3.82
C ASN A 25 -0.66 18.07 4.32
N GLU A 26 0.24 17.96 5.28
CA GLU A 26 1.02 19.10 5.79
C GLU A 26 2.04 19.59 4.75
N SER A 27 2.77 18.68 4.11
CA SER A 27 3.83 19.03 3.15
C SER A 27 3.29 19.67 1.87
N LEU A 28 2.14 19.19 1.37
CA LEU A 28 1.56 19.64 0.11
C LEU A 28 0.28 20.46 0.28
N GLN A 29 -0.14 20.76 1.51
CA GLN A 29 -1.41 21.42 1.82
C GLN A 29 -2.59 20.75 1.10
N LEU A 30 -2.76 19.45 1.37
CA LEU A 30 -3.81 18.60 0.82
C LEU A 30 -4.78 18.14 1.92
N ASN A 31 -5.91 17.55 1.51
CA ASN A 31 -6.92 16.98 2.41
C ASN A 31 -7.21 15.51 2.07
N LEU A 32 -6.15 14.70 1.96
CA LEU A 32 -6.28 13.27 1.74
C LEU A 32 -6.80 12.58 3.01
N THR A 33 -7.78 11.70 2.84
CA THR A 33 -8.37 10.88 3.91
C THR A 33 -8.02 9.40 3.75
N LYS A 34 -7.54 9.02 2.57
CA LYS A 34 -7.25 7.64 2.15
C LYS A 34 -5.96 7.60 1.33
N ILE A 35 -5.13 6.58 1.56
CA ILE A 35 -3.85 6.39 0.87
C ILE A 35 -4.05 6.12 -0.62
N GLU A 36 -5.16 5.45 -0.95
CA GLU A 36 -5.57 5.11 -2.32
C GLU A 36 -5.70 6.34 -3.21
N GLN A 37 -5.93 7.54 -2.65
CA GLN A 37 -6.02 8.78 -3.41
C GLN A 37 -4.68 9.19 -4.05
N LEU A 38 -3.56 8.63 -3.56
CA LEU A 38 -2.24 8.79 -4.18
C LEU A 38 -2.12 8.08 -5.53
N CYS A 39 -3.08 7.22 -5.90
CA CYS A 39 -3.12 6.55 -7.20
C CYS A 39 -3.16 7.51 -8.40
N SER A 40 -3.63 8.74 -8.16
CA SER A 40 -3.63 9.80 -9.17
C SER A 40 -2.23 10.21 -9.62
N GLY A 41 -1.20 9.92 -8.82
CA GLY A 41 0.19 10.29 -9.08
C GLY A 41 0.51 11.77 -8.85
N ALA A 42 -0.50 12.64 -8.71
CA ALA A 42 -0.31 14.09 -8.65
C ALA A 42 0.55 14.55 -7.46
N ALA A 43 0.37 13.93 -6.29
CA ALA A 43 1.17 14.21 -5.10
C ALA A 43 2.66 13.87 -5.32
N TYR A 44 2.94 12.72 -5.95
CA TYR A 44 4.32 12.31 -6.25
C TYR A 44 4.99 13.24 -7.26
N CYS A 45 4.26 13.73 -8.26
CA CYS A 45 4.78 14.72 -9.20
C CYS A 45 5.15 16.03 -8.50
N GLN A 46 4.33 16.52 -7.56
CA GLN A 46 4.62 17.72 -6.78
C GLN A 46 5.83 17.53 -5.85
N PHE A 47 5.93 16.38 -5.18
CA PHE A 47 7.12 16.07 -4.40
C PHE A 47 8.39 16.01 -5.25
N MET A 48 8.31 15.48 -6.49
CA MET A 48 9.46 15.46 -7.40
C MET A 48 9.87 16.86 -7.84
N ASP A 49 8.90 17.75 -8.11
CA ASP A 49 9.19 19.16 -8.39
C ASP A 49 9.83 19.87 -7.17
N MET A 50 9.34 19.57 -5.96
CA MET A 50 9.94 20.06 -4.71
C MET A 50 11.38 19.58 -4.52
N LEU A 51 11.67 18.30 -4.77
CA LEU A 51 13.02 17.75 -4.62
C LEU A 51 13.96 18.27 -5.72
N PHE A 52 13.53 18.18 -6.98
CA PHE A 52 14.34 18.44 -8.16
C PHE A 52 13.58 19.31 -9.18
N PRO A 53 13.53 20.64 -8.99
CA PRO A 53 12.84 21.54 -9.90
C PRO A 53 13.27 21.35 -11.35
N GLY A 54 12.30 21.16 -12.24
CA GLY A 54 12.55 20.99 -13.68
C GLY A 54 13.13 19.63 -14.11
N SER A 55 13.14 18.60 -13.25
CA SER A 55 13.70 17.27 -13.57
C SER A 55 12.81 16.12 -13.09
N ILE A 56 12.49 15.15 -13.96
CA ILE A 56 11.78 13.89 -13.62
C ILE A 56 12.61 12.67 -14.07
N ALA A 57 13.92 12.69 -13.90
CA ALA A 57 14.77 11.55 -14.28
C ALA A 57 14.90 10.57 -13.09
N LEU A 58 13.88 9.73 -12.88
CA LEU A 58 13.93 8.64 -11.90
C LEU A 58 14.46 7.36 -12.56
N LYS A 59 15.47 6.74 -11.93
CA LYS A 59 16.00 5.44 -12.36
C LYS A 59 15.20 4.25 -11.85
N LYS A 60 14.36 4.45 -10.82
CA LYS A 60 13.52 3.38 -10.26
C LYS A 60 12.29 3.13 -11.14
N ILE A 61 12.02 1.87 -11.42
CA ILE A 61 10.78 1.44 -12.10
C ILE A 61 9.61 1.65 -11.12
N ILE A 62 8.67 2.52 -11.49
CA ILE A 62 7.45 2.79 -10.74
C ILE A 62 6.37 1.80 -11.21
N PRO A 63 5.72 1.03 -10.32
CA PRO A 63 4.67 0.07 -10.70
C PRO A 63 3.35 0.79 -11.01
N VAL A 64 3.32 1.63 -12.04
CA VAL A 64 2.18 2.49 -12.41
C VAL A 64 0.90 1.68 -12.54
N ASP A 65 0.94 0.53 -13.23
CA ASP A 65 -0.22 -0.35 -13.45
C ASP A 65 -0.88 -0.87 -12.17
N LYS A 66 -0.11 -0.97 -11.08
CA LYS A 66 -0.64 -1.35 -9.76
C LYS A 66 -1.20 -0.14 -9.03
N LEU A 67 -0.47 0.98 -9.04
CA LEU A 67 -0.86 2.20 -8.33
C LEU A 67 -2.17 2.77 -8.86
N VAL A 68 -2.32 2.88 -10.19
CA VAL A 68 -3.53 3.48 -10.82
C VAL A 68 -4.81 2.69 -10.54
N LYS A 69 -4.71 1.43 -10.08
CA LYS A 69 -5.87 0.64 -9.66
C LYS A 69 -6.44 1.08 -8.31
N GLY A 70 -5.78 1.99 -7.60
CA GLY A 70 -6.27 2.53 -6.34
C GLY A 70 -6.33 1.51 -5.21
N LYS A 71 -5.53 0.44 -5.28
CA LYS A 71 -5.44 -0.56 -4.20
C LYS A 71 -4.64 -0.01 -3.03
N PHE A 72 -5.16 -0.15 -1.81
CA PHE A 72 -4.49 0.32 -0.60
C PHE A 72 -3.08 -0.24 -0.46
N GLN A 73 -2.91 -1.57 -0.56
CA GLN A 73 -1.63 -2.24 -0.33
C GLN A 73 -0.53 -1.74 -1.28
N ASP A 74 -0.80 -1.72 -2.58
CA ASP A 74 0.18 -1.27 -3.59
C ASP A 74 0.55 0.22 -3.39
N ASN A 75 -0.44 1.07 -3.09
CA ASN A 75 -0.20 2.49 -2.84
C ASN A 75 0.54 2.73 -1.52
N PHE A 76 0.24 1.96 -0.48
CA PHE A 76 0.86 2.10 0.83
C PHE A 76 2.31 1.61 0.83
N GLU A 77 2.60 0.50 0.17
CA GLU A 77 3.99 0.02 -0.01
C GLU A 77 4.82 1.06 -0.76
N PHE A 78 4.29 1.62 -1.85
CA PHE A 78 5.01 2.60 -2.65
C PHE A 78 5.26 3.91 -1.89
N VAL A 79 4.25 4.43 -1.16
CA VAL A 79 4.43 5.68 -0.41
C VAL A 79 5.40 5.53 0.76
N GLN A 80 5.50 4.36 1.39
CA GLN A 80 6.51 4.07 2.42
C GLN A 80 7.92 4.19 1.84
N TRP A 81 8.16 3.55 0.70
CA TRP A 81 9.43 3.71 0.00
C TRP A 81 9.66 5.17 -0.41
N PHE A 82 8.63 5.84 -0.95
CA PHE A 82 8.73 7.21 -1.42
C PHE A 82 9.09 8.18 -0.30
N LYS A 83 8.55 7.99 0.91
CA LYS A 83 8.91 8.79 2.09
C LYS A 83 10.40 8.66 2.40
N LYS A 84 10.95 7.44 2.41
CA LYS A 84 12.39 7.22 2.64
C LYS A 84 13.23 7.85 1.53
N PHE A 85 12.79 7.75 0.28
CA PHE A 85 13.42 8.44 -0.84
C PHE A 85 13.39 9.96 -0.66
N PHE A 86 12.25 10.53 -0.23
CA PHE A 86 12.11 11.96 0.02
C PHE A 86 13.08 12.42 1.11
N ASP A 87 13.11 11.74 2.26
CA ASP A 87 13.97 12.10 3.39
C ASP A 87 15.47 12.06 3.03
N ALA A 88 15.87 11.11 2.18
CA ALA A 88 17.26 10.99 1.72
C ALA A 88 17.67 12.09 0.71
N ASN A 89 16.71 12.80 0.11
CA ASN A 89 16.97 13.74 -0.98
C ASN A 89 16.54 15.17 -0.67
N TYR A 90 15.70 15.39 0.33
CA TYR A 90 15.22 16.72 0.68
C TYR A 90 16.33 17.51 1.39
N ASP A 91 16.62 18.69 0.87
CA ASP A 91 17.68 19.59 1.33
C ASP A 91 17.16 20.71 2.26
N GLY A 92 15.88 20.68 2.62
CA GLY A 92 15.25 21.65 3.51
C GLY A 92 14.79 22.95 2.82
N LYS A 93 14.75 23.01 1.48
CA LYS A 93 14.29 24.21 0.78
C LYS A 93 12.81 24.51 1.04
N ASP A 94 12.48 25.80 1.16
CA ASP A 94 11.09 26.25 1.19
C ASP A 94 10.40 25.94 -0.15
N TYR A 95 9.17 25.44 -0.07
CA TYR A 95 8.35 25.12 -1.23
C TYR A 95 6.91 25.55 -0.97
N ASP A 96 6.32 26.29 -1.91
CA ASP A 96 4.91 26.67 -1.87
C ASP A 96 4.09 25.72 -2.77
N PRO A 97 3.43 24.71 -2.18
CA PRO A 97 2.66 23.73 -2.95
C PRO A 97 1.40 24.32 -3.59
N VAL A 98 0.85 25.42 -3.05
CA VAL A 98 -0.36 26.06 -3.58
C VAL A 98 -0.02 26.88 -4.81
N ALA A 99 1.07 27.64 -4.76
CA ALA A 99 1.57 28.39 -5.91
C ALA A 99 1.99 27.45 -7.05
N ALA A 100 2.66 26.33 -6.74
CA ALA A 100 3.05 25.32 -7.73
C ALA A 100 1.84 24.70 -8.45
N ARG A 101 0.68 24.59 -7.77
CA ARG A 101 -0.60 24.16 -8.35
C ARG A 101 -1.34 25.27 -9.11
N GLN A 102 -0.84 26.50 -9.13
CA GLN A 102 -1.53 27.66 -9.69
C GLN A 102 -2.93 27.89 -9.07
N GLY A 103 -3.11 27.50 -7.80
CA GLY A 103 -4.39 27.63 -7.09
C GLY A 103 -5.44 26.56 -7.46
N GLN A 104 -5.10 25.53 -8.24
CA GLN A 104 -5.99 24.39 -8.46
C GLN A 104 -6.05 23.55 -7.17
N GLU A 105 -7.20 23.49 -6.50
CA GLU A 105 -7.43 22.44 -5.49
C GLU A 105 -7.36 21.09 -6.20
N THR A 106 -6.58 20.15 -5.66
CA THR A 106 -6.53 18.78 -6.17
C THR A 106 -7.91 18.18 -6.00
N VAL A 107 -8.70 18.19 -7.06
CA VAL A 107 -10.02 17.59 -7.07
C VAL A 107 -9.82 16.11 -6.73
N VAL A 108 -10.33 15.69 -5.57
CA VAL A 108 -10.45 14.29 -5.22
C VAL A 108 -11.25 13.65 -6.34
N ALA A 109 -10.58 12.88 -7.21
CA ALA A 109 -11.22 12.34 -8.40
C ALA A 109 -12.41 11.47 -7.97
N PRO A 110 -13.65 11.79 -8.39
CA PRO A 110 -14.68 10.78 -8.49
C PRO A 110 -14.23 9.79 -9.56
N SER A 111 -14.41 8.50 -9.28
CA SER A 111 -14.23 7.35 -10.18
C SER A 111 -14.14 7.70 -11.68
N LEU A 112 -13.05 7.26 -12.32
CA LEU A 112 -12.80 7.42 -13.75
C LEU A 112 -13.95 6.81 -14.57
N VAL A 113 -14.86 7.65 -15.05
CA VAL A 113 -15.72 7.36 -16.22
C VAL A 113 -15.28 8.25 -17.37
N ALA A 114 -15.06 7.61 -18.52
CA ALA A 114 -14.42 8.16 -19.71
C ALA A 114 -15.03 9.49 -20.22
N PRO A 115 -14.23 10.38 -20.85
CA PRO A 115 -14.75 11.63 -21.38
C PRO A 115 -15.49 11.41 -22.70
N ALA A 116 -16.81 11.58 -22.67
CA ALA A 116 -17.61 11.78 -23.87
C ALA A 116 -17.39 13.20 -24.42
N LEU A 117 -17.02 13.26 -25.69
CA LEU A 117 -16.79 14.45 -26.50
C LEU A 117 -18.04 15.36 -26.52
N ASN A 118 -17.93 16.63 -26.10
CA ASN A 118 -19.01 17.61 -26.27
C ASN A 118 -18.51 18.87 -27.00
N LYS A 119 -19.10 19.13 -28.18
CA LYS A 119 -18.96 20.36 -28.97
C LYS A 119 -19.88 21.48 -28.43
N PRO A 120 -19.56 22.77 -28.71
CA PRO A 120 -20.19 23.92 -28.05
C PRO A 120 -21.54 24.36 -28.68
N LYS A 121 -22.36 25.01 -27.84
CA LYS A 121 -23.71 25.56 -28.11
C LYS A 121 -23.69 26.88 -28.90
N LYS A 122 -24.78 27.16 -29.64
CA LYS A 122 -25.31 28.50 -29.93
C LYS A 122 -26.87 28.51 -29.97
N PRO A 123 -27.54 29.68 -29.84
CA PRO A 123 -28.83 29.77 -29.13
C PRO A 123 -30.02 30.38 -29.91
N LEU A 124 -31.17 30.46 -29.22
CA LEU A 124 -32.43 31.20 -29.46
C LEU A 124 -33.37 30.79 -30.62
N SER A 125 -34.65 30.49 -30.31
CA SER A 125 -35.81 31.36 -30.63
C SER A 125 -37.16 30.67 -30.32
N SER A 126 -38.13 31.53 -30.00
CA SER A 126 -39.54 31.37 -29.61
C SER A 126 -40.48 30.70 -30.63
N SER A 127 -41.60 30.11 -30.17
CA SER A 127 -43.00 30.51 -30.51
C SER A 127 -44.09 29.47 -30.10
N SER A 128 -45.17 29.96 -29.44
CA SER A 128 -46.65 29.65 -29.51
C SER A 128 -47.18 28.24 -29.92
N ALA A 129 -48.34 27.69 -29.50
CA ALA A 129 -49.53 28.10 -28.75
C ALA A 129 -50.44 26.87 -28.37
N ALA A 130 -51.19 27.00 -27.26
CA ALA A 130 -52.59 26.57 -26.87
C ALA A 130 -53.33 25.32 -27.47
N PRO A 131 -54.48 24.84 -26.90
CA PRO A 131 -55.09 24.94 -25.55
C PRO A 131 -55.58 23.59 -24.91
N GLN A 132 -55.94 23.63 -23.63
CA GLN A 132 -56.63 22.59 -22.83
C GLN A 132 -58.16 22.83 -22.68
N ARG A 133 -58.95 21.74 -22.49
CA ARG A 133 -60.01 21.46 -21.45
C ARG A 133 -61.13 20.51 -21.97
N PRO A 134 -62.05 19.92 -21.15
CA PRO A 134 -62.31 20.09 -19.69
C PRO A 134 -62.58 18.83 -18.81
N ILE A 135 -62.41 19.02 -17.49
CA ILE A 135 -63.21 18.64 -16.29
C ILE A 135 -63.93 17.27 -16.21
N ALA A 136 -63.65 16.52 -15.12
CA ALA A 136 -64.68 15.98 -14.23
C ALA A 136 -64.17 15.75 -12.79
N THR A 137 -64.95 16.29 -11.86
CA THR A 137 -64.89 16.34 -10.39
C THR A 137 -65.19 14.98 -9.75
N HIS A 138 -64.56 14.60 -8.63
CA HIS A 138 -65.26 13.99 -7.48
C HIS A 138 -64.50 14.19 -6.15
N ARG A 139 -65.30 14.54 -5.14
CA ARG A 139 -65.10 14.80 -3.70
C ARG A 139 -64.87 13.44 -2.97
N THR A 140 -64.29 13.25 -1.77
CA THR A 140 -64.53 13.85 -0.43
C THR A 140 -63.57 13.21 0.62
N THR A 141 -63.20 14.01 1.63
CA THR A 141 -63.04 13.72 3.09
C THR A 141 -62.02 12.70 3.62
N ALA A 142 -61.04 13.14 4.43
CA ALA A 142 -61.08 13.15 5.92
C ALA A 142 -59.69 13.47 6.52
N THR A 143 -59.69 14.12 7.70
CA THR A 143 -58.56 14.76 8.40
C THR A 143 -57.94 13.85 9.51
N PRO A 144 -57.11 14.31 10.49
CA PRO A 144 -55.74 13.79 10.69
C PRO A 144 -55.52 13.12 12.08
N LYS A 145 -54.39 12.43 12.30
CA LYS A 145 -53.85 12.27 13.68
C LYS A 145 -52.34 12.02 13.74
N ALA A 146 -51.71 12.76 14.64
CA ALA A 146 -50.30 12.78 14.98
C ALA A 146 -49.88 11.63 15.92
N GLY A 147 -48.60 11.23 15.82
CA GLY A 147 -47.78 10.93 17.01
C GLY A 147 -46.65 9.91 16.78
N PRO A 148 -45.47 10.08 17.42
CA PRO A 148 -44.18 9.69 16.85
C PRO A 148 -43.60 8.39 17.45
N GLY A 149 -43.12 7.50 16.59
CA GLY A 149 -42.25 6.39 16.98
C GLY A 149 -40.78 6.77 16.78
N VAL A 150 -40.16 7.36 17.80
CA VAL A 150 -38.70 7.53 17.85
C VAL A 150 -38.08 6.15 18.11
N VAL A 151 -37.67 5.47 17.04
CA VAL A 151 -36.69 4.39 17.17
C VAL A 151 -35.35 5.08 17.36
N ARG A 152 -34.88 5.13 18.61
CA ARG A 152 -33.48 5.40 18.94
C ARG A 152 -32.62 4.39 18.20
N LYS A 153 -31.92 4.82 17.15
CA LYS A 153 -30.69 4.14 16.73
C LYS A 153 -29.66 4.40 17.81
N ASN A 154 -29.23 3.36 18.51
CA ASN A 154 -27.99 3.40 19.27
C ASN A 154 -26.84 3.75 18.31
N PRO A 155 -26.05 4.80 18.56
CA PRO A 155 -24.75 4.97 17.94
C PRO A 155 -23.74 4.29 18.87
N GLY A 156 -23.34 3.06 18.55
CA GLY A 156 -22.40 2.38 19.43
C GLY A 156 -22.12 0.94 19.09
N VAL A 157 -21.75 0.65 17.85
CA VAL A 157 -20.83 -0.45 17.50
C VAL A 157 -20.23 -0.05 16.14
N GLY A 158 -18.95 0.32 16.12
CA GLY A 158 -18.28 0.71 14.87
C GLY A 158 -16.76 0.62 14.89
N ASN A 159 -16.14 0.32 16.03
CA ASN A 159 -14.67 0.23 16.11
C ASN A 159 -14.13 -1.21 16.03
N GLY A 160 -14.95 -2.23 16.31
CA GLY A 160 -14.47 -3.62 16.33
C GLY A 160 -14.21 -4.19 14.94
N ASP A 161 -15.00 -3.77 13.94
CA ASP A 161 -14.81 -4.20 12.55
C ASP A 161 -13.56 -3.56 11.93
N ASP A 162 -13.25 -2.32 12.30
CA ASP A 162 -12.03 -1.61 11.88
C ASP A 162 -10.77 -2.24 12.51
N GLU A 163 -10.81 -2.59 13.80
CA GLU A 163 -9.72 -3.27 14.49
C GLU A 163 -9.50 -4.70 13.98
N ALA A 164 -10.58 -5.45 13.71
CA ALA A 164 -10.49 -6.78 13.11
C ALA A 164 -9.89 -6.73 11.69
N ALA A 165 -10.25 -5.72 10.90
CA ALA A 165 -9.66 -5.50 9.59
C ALA A 165 -8.17 -5.16 9.67
N GLU A 166 -7.76 -4.36 10.66
CA GLU A 166 -6.36 -4.00 10.90
C GLU A 166 -5.51 -5.20 11.34
N LEU A 167 -6.01 -6.02 12.27
CA LEU A 167 -5.34 -7.25 12.69
C LEU A 167 -5.21 -8.25 11.54
N MET A 168 -6.27 -8.42 10.75
CA MET A 168 -6.24 -9.29 9.58
C MET A 168 -5.24 -8.80 8.52
N GLN A 169 -5.06 -7.48 8.41
CA GLN A 169 -4.05 -6.88 7.55
C GLN A 169 -2.63 -7.11 8.07
N GLN A 170 -2.39 -6.96 9.38
CA GLN A 170 -1.09 -7.23 9.98
C GLN A 170 -0.67 -8.69 9.79
N VAL A 171 -1.63 -9.63 9.95
CA VAL A 171 -1.40 -11.05 9.65
C VAL A 171 -1.01 -11.28 8.20
N ASN A 172 -1.63 -10.59 7.24
CA ASN A 172 -1.29 -10.74 5.82
C ASN A 172 0.11 -10.20 5.49
N VAL A 173 0.50 -9.06 6.07
CA VAL A 173 1.84 -8.50 5.90
C VAL A 173 2.90 -9.43 6.50
N LEU A 174 2.66 -9.95 7.71
CA LEU A 174 3.55 -10.92 8.34
C LEU A 174 3.69 -12.19 7.52
N LYS A 175 2.60 -12.72 6.95
CA LYS A 175 2.64 -13.89 6.07
C LYS A 175 3.53 -13.67 4.84
N LEU A 176 3.37 -12.54 4.17
CA LEU A 176 4.21 -12.21 3.01
C LEU A 176 5.68 -12.03 3.41
N THR A 177 5.92 -11.40 4.56
CA THR A 177 7.28 -11.22 5.10
C THR A 177 7.93 -12.57 5.40
N VAL A 178 7.19 -13.50 6.01
CA VAL A 178 7.67 -14.86 6.28
C VAL A 178 7.95 -15.58 4.97
N GLU A 179 7.06 -15.51 3.98
CA GLU A 179 7.27 -16.16 2.68
C GLU A 179 8.56 -15.67 1.99
N ASP A 180 8.84 -14.36 2.06
CA ASP A 180 10.06 -13.80 1.49
C ASP A 180 11.31 -14.18 2.30
N LEU A 181 11.22 -14.20 3.63
CA LEU A 181 12.29 -14.70 4.49
C LEU A 181 12.58 -16.20 4.26
N GLU A 182 11.56 -17.00 3.98
CA GLU A 182 11.72 -18.42 3.64
C GLU A 182 12.45 -18.60 2.31
N LYS A 183 12.13 -17.77 1.30
CA LYS A 183 12.88 -17.76 0.02
C LYS A 183 14.34 -17.37 0.23
N GLU A 184 14.61 -16.37 1.06
CA GLU A 184 15.97 -15.96 1.39
C GLU A 184 16.72 -17.06 2.14
N ARG A 185 16.08 -17.68 3.16
CA ARG A 185 16.62 -18.83 3.90
C ARG A 185 17.00 -19.95 2.93
N ASP A 186 16.09 -20.35 2.05
CA ASP A 186 16.31 -21.44 1.10
C ASP A 186 17.42 -21.10 0.09
N PHE A 187 17.49 -19.84 -0.34
CA PHE A 187 18.55 -19.35 -1.22
C PHE A 187 19.94 -19.45 -0.57
N TYR A 188 20.08 -19.03 0.69
CA TYR A 188 21.36 -19.15 1.41
C TYR A 188 21.68 -20.60 1.76
N PHE A 189 20.69 -21.37 2.21
CA PHE A 189 20.84 -22.79 2.51
C PHE A 189 21.33 -23.57 1.28
N GLY A 190 20.74 -23.34 0.10
CA GLY A 190 21.18 -23.99 -1.14
C GLY A 190 22.62 -23.67 -1.51
N LYS A 191 23.09 -22.43 -1.27
CA LYS A 191 24.50 -22.06 -1.47
C LYS A 191 25.42 -22.79 -0.51
N LEU A 192 25.06 -22.85 0.78
CA LEU A 192 25.84 -23.56 1.80
C LEU A 192 25.90 -25.05 1.50
N ARG A 193 24.79 -25.66 1.06
CA ARG A 193 24.75 -27.07 0.64
C ARG A 193 25.65 -27.35 -0.56
N ASN A 194 25.70 -26.46 -1.54
CA ASN A 194 26.63 -26.60 -2.66
C ASN A 194 28.10 -26.53 -2.21
N ILE A 195 28.43 -25.63 -1.27
CA ILE A 195 29.78 -25.53 -0.69
C ILE A 195 30.13 -26.80 0.10
N GLU A 196 29.18 -27.32 0.87
CA GLU A 196 29.34 -28.57 1.63
C GLU A 196 29.65 -29.75 0.71
N LEU A 197 28.92 -29.90 -0.41
CA LEU A 197 29.19 -30.94 -1.40
C LEU A 197 30.62 -30.82 -1.97
N ILE A 198 31.06 -29.60 -2.31
CA ILE A 198 32.44 -29.38 -2.78
C ILE A 198 33.45 -29.80 -1.72
N CYS A 199 33.21 -29.52 -0.44
CA CYS A 199 34.12 -29.93 0.62
C CYS A 199 34.19 -31.46 0.76
N GLN A 200 33.04 -32.14 0.67
CA GLN A 200 32.95 -33.61 0.76
C GLN A 200 33.65 -34.31 -0.42
N GLU A 201 33.47 -33.82 -1.65
CA GLU A 201 34.15 -34.37 -2.84
C GLU A 201 35.68 -34.28 -2.75
N ASN A 202 36.21 -33.32 -1.97
CA ASN A 202 37.64 -33.04 -1.85
C ASN A 202 38.23 -33.45 -0.48
N GLU A 203 37.51 -34.24 0.33
CA GLU A 203 37.92 -34.62 1.69
C GLU A 203 39.25 -35.42 1.71
N GLY A 204 39.54 -36.17 0.64
CA GLY A 204 40.77 -36.97 0.52
C GLY A 204 42.07 -36.16 0.39
N GLU A 205 42.00 -34.85 0.13
CA GLU A 205 43.17 -34.00 -0.09
C GLU A 205 43.77 -33.41 1.21
N ASN A 206 43.15 -33.65 2.37
CA ASN A 206 43.58 -33.12 3.68
C ASN A 206 43.90 -31.60 3.65
N ASN A 207 43.03 -30.83 3.00
CA ASN A 207 43.23 -29.39 2.85
C ASN A 207 42.77 -28.63 4.11
N PRO A 208 43.66 -27.92 4.84
CA PRO A 208 43.32 -27.21 6.08
C PRO A 208 42.39 -26.01 5.85
N VAL A 209 42.19 -25.56 4.61
CA VAL A 209 41.18 -24.55 4.28
C VAL A 209 39.79 -25.18 4.22
N LEU A 210 39.67 -26.37 3.60
CA LEU A 210 38.39 -27.08 3.54
C LEU A 210 37.90 -27.47 4.92
N GLN A 211 38.80 -27.92 5.81
CA GLN A 211 38.45 -28.21 7.20
C GLN A 211 37.86 -26.99 7.92
N ARG A 212 38.47 -25.81 7.76
CA ARG A 212 37.93 -24.58 8.36
C ARG A 212 36.57 -24.17 7.80
N ILE A 213 36.31 -24.45 6.52
CA ILE A 213 34.99 -24.20 5.92
C ILE A 213 33.95 -25.16 6.51
N VAL A 214 34.30 -26.44 6.64
CA VAL A 214 33.46 -27.47 7.28
C VAL A 214 33.13 -27.08 8.73
N ASP A 215 34.12 -26.64 9.50
CA ASP A 215 33.91 -26.22 10.89
C ASP A 215 32.93 -25.03 10.99
N ILE A 216 32.95 -24.10 10.02
CA ILE A 216 31.98 -22.99 9.94
C ILE A 216 30.59 -23.50 9.59
N LEU A 217 30.46 -24.45 8.66
CA LEU A 217 29.17 -24.97 8.20
C LEU A 217 28.43 -25.76 9.30
N TYR A 218 29.16 -26.44 10.18
CA TYR A 218 28.60 -27.21 11.29
C TYR A 218 28.67 -26.50 12.64
N ALA A 219 29.13 -25.25 12.69
CA ALA A 219 29.09 -24.46 13.90
C ALA A 219 27.63 -24.29 14.36
N THR A 220 27.35 -24.64 15.61
CA THR A 220 26.06 -24.41 16.25
C THR A 220 26.17 -23.23 17.21
N ASP A 221 25.17 -22.34 17.20
CA ASP A 221 25.04 -21.32 18.24
C ASP A 221 24.64 -21.97 19.56
N GLU A 222 25.16 -21.47 20.69
CA GLU A 222 24.82 -21.99 22.02
C GLU A 222 23.29 -21.89 22.26
N GLY A 223 22.63 -23.04 22.28
CA GLY A 223 21.17 -23.16 22.44
C GLY A 223 20.43 -23.72 21.22
N PHE A 224 21.11 -23.95 20.09
CA PHE A 224 20.52 -24.62 18.93
C PHE A 224 20.61 -26.14 19.09
N VAL A 225 19.51 -26.79 19.49
CA VAL A 225 19.39 -28.25 19.51
C VAL A 225 19.02 -28.70 18.11
N ILE A 226 19.93 -29.36 17.41
CA ILE A 226 19.60 -30.11 16.19
C ILE A 226 18.66 -31.24 16.63
N PRO A 227 17.39 -31.29 16.18
CA PRO A 227 16.56 -32.45 16.42
C PRO A 227 17.29 -33.64 15.80
N ASP A 228 17.64 -34.61 16.63
CA ASP A 228 18.35 -35.83 16.23
C ASP A 228 17.69 -36.39 14.95
N GLU A 229 18.49 -36.80 13.95
CA GLU A 229 18.02 -37.53 12.76
C GLU A 229 17.55 -38.96 13.12
N GLY A 230 16.77 -39.10 14.19
CA GLY A 230 16.01 -40.28 14.53
C GLY A 230 14.54 -39.96 14.31
N GLY A 231 13.98 -40.37 13.17
CA GLY A 231 12.53 -40.41 12.98
C GLY A 231 11.84 -41.13 14.14
N PRO A 232 10.55 -40.87 14.40
CA PRO A 232 9.82 -41.60 15.44
C PRO A 232 9.99 -43.09 15.17
N GLN A 233 10.64 -43.80 16.10
CA GLN A 233 10.59 -45.25 16.14
C GLN A 233 9.13 -45.61 16.30
N GLU A 234 8.52 -46.11 15.22
CA GLU A 234 7.25 -46.81 15.29
C GLU A 234 7.43 -47.92 16.33
N GLU A 235 6.82 -47.73 17.51
CA GLU A 235 6.65 -48.79 18.49
C GLU A 235 5.92 -49.92 17.75
N GLN A 236 6.66 -51.01 17.47
CA GLN A 236 6.08 -52.25 17.00
C GLN A 236 5.16 -52.75 18.12
N GLU A 237 3.85 -52.55 17.92
CA GLU A 237 2.83 -53.30 18.65
C GLU A 237 3.00 -54.78 18.30
N GLU A 238 3.70 -55.50 19.18
CA GLU A 238 3.75 -56.96 19.17
C GLU A 238 2.38 -57.50 19.60
N TYR A 239 1.82 -58.34 18.73
CA TYR A 239 0.48 -58.94 18.78
C TYR A 239 0.36 -60.05 19.84
#